data_AF-A0A9P0XFL7-F1
#
_entry.id   AF-A0A9P0XFL7-F1
#
_cell.length_a   1.000
_cell.length_b   1.000
_cell.length_c   1.000
_cell.angle_alpha   90.00
_cell.angle_beta   90.00
_cell.angle_gamma   90.00
#
_symmetry.space_group_name_H-M   'P 1'
#
loop_
_entity.id
_entity.type
_entity.pdbx_description
1 polymer ?
#
loop_
_entity_poly.entity_id
_entity_poly.type
_entity_poly.pdbx_seq_one_letter_code
_entity_poly.pdbx_strand_id
1 'polypeptide(L)'
;MVGKGSVKCSKCGIISKEDYSLTFHRFPLPSKYGSLKAKVWAKFCFPDGDWTSDESLEKLNAQHRMLCGHHFDDSSFTSSDRKRLNKFAIPSGAQSLLSQLRDEQYSPSRASHDIQEPSSLKSILMV
;
A
#
# COMPACT_ATOMS: atom_id res chain seq x y z
N MET A 1 -17.59 30.96 -6.87
CA MET A 1 -16.24 30.48 -6.48
C MET A 1 -16.41 29.07 -5.93
N VAL A 2 -16.04 28.02 -6.69
CA VAL A 2 -16.13 26.64 -6.20
C VAL A 2 -14.99 26.45 -5.19
N GLY A 3 -15.32 26.32 -3.91
CA GLY A 3 -14.34 26.14 -2.86
C GLY A 3 -13.50 24.89 -3.15
N LYS A 4 -12.17 25.07 -3.32
CA LYS A 4 -11.24 23.93 -3.38
C LYS A 4 -11.44 23.10 -2.11
N GLY A 5 -11.89 21.86 -2.29
CA GLY A 5 -11.98 20.88 -1.19
C GLY A 5 -10.65 20.80 -0.45
N SER A 6 -10.71 20.68 0.86
CA SER A 6 -9.52 20.52 1.69
C SER A 6 -8.99 19.09 1.57
N VAL A 7 -7.70 18.94 1.30
CA VAL A 7 -7.05 17.62 1.22
C VAL A 7 -6.63 17.19 2.61
N LYS A 8 -6.91 15.94 3.00
CA LYS A 8 -6.52 15.35 4.28
C LYS A 8 -5.45 14.28 4.07
N CYS A 9 -4.38 14.31 4.87
CA CYS A 9 -3.36 13.26 4.88
C CYS A 9 -3.93 11.95 5.44
N SER A 10 -3.73 10.85 4.73
CA SER A 10 -4.26 9.53 5.11
C SER A 10 -3.56 8.93 6.33
N LYS A 11 -2.34 9.38 6.67
CA LYS A 11 -1.57 8.88 7.81
C LYS A 11 -1.74 9.73 9.07
N CYS A 12 -1.44 11.03 8.98
CA CYS A 12 -1.41 11.91 10.15
C CYS A 12 -2.66 12.79 10.30
N GLY A 13 -3.56 12.79 9.33
CA GLY A 13 -4.81 13.54 9.40
C GLY A 13 -4.71 15.06 9.16
N ILE A 14 -3.50 15.62 8.99
CA ILE A 14 -3.30 17.04 8.66
C ILE A 14 -4.09 17.43 7.42
N ILE A 15 -4.71 18.60 7.46
CA ILE A 15 -5.53 19.14 6.38
C ILE A 15 -4.79 20.27 5.66
N SER A 16 -4.85 20.32 4.34
CA SER A 16 -4.13 21.30 3.50
C SER A 16 -4.48 22.78 3.76
N LYS A 17 -5.55 23.05 4.50
CA LYS A 17 -5.95 24.41 4.91
C LYS A 17 -5.32 24.83 6.24
N GLU A 18 -4.78 23.88 7.01
CA GLU A 18 -4.13 24.13 8.30
C GLU A 18 -2.65 24.48 8.11
N ASP A 19 -2.02 23.96 7.05
CA ASP A 19 -0.63 24.22 6.70
C ASP A 19 -0.46 24.33 5.17
N TYR A 20 -0.22 25.55 4.69
CA TYR A 20 -0.04 25.86 3.27
C TYR A 20 1.36 25.54 2.75
N SER A 21 2.33 25.26 3.62
CA SER A 21 3.69 24.87 3.23
C SER A 21 3.78 23.40 2.81
N LEU A 22 2.77 22.61 3.19
CA LEU A 22 2.72 21.18 2.91
C LEU A 22 2.28 20.87 1.47
N THR A 23 3.04 19.99 0.83
CA THR A 23 2.63 19.31 -0.38
C THR A 23 1.83 18.05 -0.04
N PHE A 24 0.91 17.67 -0.92
CA PHE A 24 0.12 16.45 -0.78
C PHE A 24 0.28 15.60 -2.04
N HIS A 25 0.58 14.32 -1.86
CA HIS A 25 0.90 13.39 -2.94
C HIS A 25 -0.13 12.28 -2.97
N ARG A 26 -0.74 12.06 -4.13
CA ARG A 26 -1.72 10.99 -4.33
C ARG A 26 -1.03 9.64 -4.24
N PHE A 27 -1.76 8.66 -3.72
CA PHE A 27 -1.32 7.27 -3.76
C PHE A 27 -0.95 6.85 -5.19
N PRO A 28 0.20 6.18 -5.39
CA PRO A 28 0.63 5.77 -6.72
C PRO A 28 -0.30 4.68 -7.26
N LEU A 29 -0.53 4.70 -8.57
CA LEU A 29 -1.17 3.58 -9.23
C LEU A 29 -0.24 2.36 -9.21
N PRO A 30 -0.78 1.13 -9.10
CA PRO A 30 -0.02 -0.05 -9.45
C PRO A 30 0.47 0.07 -10.90
N SER A 31 1.67 -0.43 -11.18
CA SER A 31 2.25 -0.34 -12.51
C SER A 31 2.36 -1.72 -13.13
N LYS A 32 2.41 -1.76 -14.47
CA LYS A 32 2.74 -2.98 -15.23
C LYS A 32 4.07 -3.65 -14.83
N TYR A 33 4.96 -2.93 -14.16
CA TYR A 33 6.25 -3.44 -13.67
C TYR A 33 6.21 -3.78 -12.16
N GLY A 34 5.02 -3.83 -11.57
CA GLY A 34 4.80 -4.17 -10.17
C GLY A 34 4.08 -3.07 -9.39
N SER A 35 3.47 -3.50 -8.30
CA SER A 35 2.69 -2.67 -7.38
C SER A 35 3.36 -2.44 -6.03
N LEU A 36 4.62 -2.85 -5.86
CA LEU A 36 5.35 -2.82 -4.59
C LEU A 36 5.31 -1.45 -3.90
N LYS A 37 5.57 -0.36 -4.64
CA LYS A 37 5.49 1.01 -4.10
C LYS A 37 4.09 1.35 -3.58
N ALA A 38 3.05 1.00 -4.33
CA ALA A 38 1.66 1.24 -3.94
C ALA A 38 1.27 0.40 -2.71
N LYS A 39 1.72 -0.86 -2.63
CA LYS A 39 1.55 -1.73 -1.45
C LYS A 39 2.21 -1.14 -0.21
N VAL A 40 3.44 -0.64 -0.32
CA VAL A 40 4.16 0.01 0.78
C VAL A 40 3.40 1.23 1.30
N TRP A 41 2.93 2.10 0.40
CA TRP A 41 2.13 3.27 0.79
C TRP A 41 0.83 2.87 1.51
N ALA A 42 0.15 1.84 0.99
CA ALA A 42 -1.08 1.32 1.56
C ALA A 42 -0.87 0.72 2.95
N LYS A 43 0.11 -0.19 3.11
CA LYS A 43 0.47 -0.75 4.42
C LYS A 43 0.96 0.31 5.41
N PHE A 44 1.67 1.33 4.96
CA PHE A 44 2.13 2.41 5.82
C PHE A 44 0.97 3.21 6.44
N CYS A 45 -0.09 3.46 5.66
CA CYS A 45 -1.25 4.24 6.11
C CYS A 45 -2.32 3.38 6.79
N PHE A 46 -2.49 2.15 6.32
CA PHE A 46 -3.57 1.24 6.68
C PHE A 46 -2.98 -0.16 6.90
N PRO A 47 -2.30 -0.40 8.04
CA PRO A 47 -1.53 -1.63 8.26
C PRO A 47 -2.40 -2.90 8.20
N ASP A 48 -3.63 -2.80 8.70
CA ASP A 48 -4.58 -3.91 8.79
C ASP A 48 -5.29 -4.22 7.46
N GLY A 49 -5.12 -3.38 6.44
CA GLY A 49 -5.74 -3.58 5.14
C GLY A 49 -5.07 -4.70 4.33
N ASP A 50 -5.88 -5.42 3.55
CA ASP A 50 -5.39 -6.32 2.51
C ASP A 50 -5.12 -5.53 1.23
N TRP A 51 -3.83 -5.43 0.88
CA TRP A 51 -3.33 -4.67 -0.26
C TRP A 51 -2.66 -5.58 -1.29
N THR A 52 -3.04 -6.86 -1.33
CA THR A 52 -2.45 -7.85 -2.24
C THR A 52 -2.85 -7.60 -3.69
N SER A 53 -4.09 -7.13 -3.93
CA SER A 53 -4.66 -6.91 -5.26
C SER A 53 -4.44 -5.50 -5.79
N ASP A 54 -4.20 -5.37 -7.10
CA ASP A 54 -4.05 -4.07 -7.75
C ASP A 54 -5.35 -3.24 -7.71
N GLU A 55 -6.52 -3.88 -7.78
CA GLU A 55 -7.83 -3.21 -7.67
C GLU A 55 -7.97 -2.44 -6.33
N SER A 56 -7.50 -3.03 -5.22
CA SER A 56 -7.54 -2.37 -3.92
C SER A 56 -6.67 -1.11 -3.88
N LEU A 57 -5.53 -1.14 -4.57
CA LEU A 57 -4.58 -0.02 -4.66
C LEU A 57 -5.10 1.08 -5.59
N GLU A 58 -5.72 0.70 -6.71
CA GLU A 58 -6.39 1.62 -7.64
C GLU A 58 -7.52 2.37 -6.95
N LYS A 59 -8.30 1.70 -6.09
CA LYS A 59 -9.34 2.35 -5.27
C LYS A 59 -8.76 3.46 -4.39
N LEU A 60 -7.58 3.27 -3.78
CA LEU A 60 -6.93 4.33 -2.99
C LEU A 60 -6.60 5.56 -3.85
N ASN A 61 -6.10 5.36 -5.08
CA ASN A 61 -5.83 6.45 -6.00
C ASN A 61 -7.13 7.14 -6.49
N ALA A 62 -8.13 6.35 -6.88
CA ALA A 62 -9.42 6.80 -7.38
C ALA A 62 -10.21 7.59 -6.33
N GLN A 63 -10.10 7.22 -5.05
CA GLN A 63 -10.67 7.96 -3.91
C GLN A 63 -9.88 9.23 -3.54
N HIS A 64 -8.86 9.60 -4.33
CA HIS A 64 -7.97 10.73 -4.02
C HIS A 64 -7.37 10.61 -2.62
N ARG A 65 -6.97 9.41 -2.19
CA ARG A 65 -6.19 9.26 -0.96
C ARG A 65 -4.82 9.91 -1.16
N MET A 66 -4.38 10.68 -0.17
CA MET A 66 -3.17 11.50 -0.24
C MET A 66 -2.30 11.29 1.00
N LEU A 67 -1.00 11.50 0.85
CA LEU A 67 -0.02 11.58 1.92
C LEU A 67 0.66 12.94 1.87
N CYS A 68 0.83 13.60 3.03
CA CYS A 68 1.53 14.89 3.06
C CYS A 68 3.05 14.73 2.92
N GLY A 69 3.72 15.79 2.49
CA GLY A 69 5.16 15.82 2.21
C GLY A 69 6.05 15.53 3.42
N HIS A 70 5.55 15.68 4.66
CA HIS A 70 6.30 15.36 5.89
C HIS A 70 6.67 13.88 6.03
N HIS A 71 5.94 12.99 5.34
CA HIS A 71 6.23 11.57 5.39
C HIS A 71 7.31 11.15 4.40
N PHE A 72 8.01 12.08 3.76
CA PHE A 72 9.06 11.79 2.79
C PHE A 72 10.31 12.60 3.10
N ASP A 73 11.46 11.94 3.01
CA ASP A 73 12.77 12.60 3.08
C ASP A 73 12.98 13.48 1.85
N ASP A 74 13.82 14.52 1.96
CA ASP A 74 14.08 15.44 0.85
C ASP A 74 14.62 14.73 -0.41
N SER A 75 15.36 13.63 -0.24
CA SER A 75 15.86 12.78 -1.33
C SER A 75 14.74 12.07 -2.12
N SER A 76 13.53 11.99 -1.56
CA SER A 76 12.35 11.43 -2.22
C SER A 76 11.77 12.36 -3.28
N PHE A 77 12.15 13.64 -3.29
CA PHE A 77 11.65 14.63 -4.22
C PHE A 77 12.58 14.82 -5.42
N THR A 78 12.03 15.20 -6.56
CA THR A 78 12.82 15.48 -7.77
C THR A 78 13.44 16.87 -7.77
N SER A 79 13.01 17.74 -6.85
CA SER A 79 13.36 19.15 -6.78
C SER A 79 13.19 19.67 -5.35
N SER A 80 13.90 20.75 -5.02
CA SER A 80 13.86 21.38 -3.69
C SER A 80 12.50 21.99 -3.34
N ASP A 81 11.64 22.26 -4.32
CA ASP A 81 10.27 22.76 -4.09
C ASP A 81 9.29 21.67 -3.65
N ARG A 82 9.74 20.41 -3.54
CA ARG A 82 9.00 19.26 -3.00
C ARG A 82 7.66 18.96 -3.69
N LYS A 83 7.42 19.51 -4.89
CA LYS A 83 6.14 19.33 -5.60
C LYS A 83 5.95 17.94 -6.17
N ARG A 84 7.04 17.26 -6.54
CA ARG A 84 7.01 15.95 -7.21
C ARG A 84 7.91 14.96 -6.50
N LEU A 85 7.35 13.79 -6.24
CA LEU A 85 8.09 12.63 -5.75
C LEU A 85 8.77 11.92 -6.92
N ASN A 86 9.97 11.40 -6.68
CA ASN A 86 10.66 10.55 -7.62
C ASN A 86 9.96 9.18 -7.75
N LYS A 87 10.34 8.41 -8.77
CA LYS A 87 9.67 7.13 -9.07
C LYS A 87 9.77 6.09 -7.94
N PHE A 88 10.86 6.12 -7.16
CA PHE A 88 11.13 5.17 -6.08
C PHE A 88 10.72 5.65 -4.69
N ALA A 89 10.22 6.88 -4.57
CA ALA A 89 9.84 7.47 -3.29
C ALA A 89 8.84 6.60 -2.53
N ILE A 90 9.19 6.26 -1.31
CA ILE A 90 8.35 5.62 -0.30
C ILE A 90 8.37 6.46 0.97
N PRO A 91 7.38 6.31 1.87
CA PRO A 91 7.38 7.07 3.10
C PRO A 91 8.59 6.76 3.98
N SER A 92 9.14 7.78 4.65
CA SER A 92 10.20 7.65 5.64
C SER A 92 9.76 6.67 6.72
N GLY A 93 10.64 5.72 7.07
CA GLY A 93 10.34 4.63 8.01
C GLY A 93 9.62 3.42 7.41
N ALA A 94 9.24 3.44 6.12
CA ALA A 94 8.59 2.30 5.46
C ALA A 94 9.57 1.28 4.83
N GLN A 95 10.88 1.37 5.13
CA GLN A 95 11.91 0.49 4.56
C GLN A 95 11.76 -0.97 4.98
N SER A 96 11.35 -1.22 6.23
CA SER A 96 11.04 -2.57 6.72
C SER A 96 9.87 -3.19 5.96
N LEU A 97 8.81 -2.40 5.72
CA LEU A 97 7.66 -2.83 4.91
C LEU A 97 8.05 -3.15 3.46
N LEU A 98 8.92 -2.31 2.86
CA LEU A 98 9.43 -2.56 1.52
C LEU A 98 10.19 -3.89 1.45
N SER A 99 11.01 -4.19 2.47
CA SER A 99 11.80 -5.41 2.54
C SER A 99 10.90 -6.64 2.70
N GLN A 100 9.95 -6.61 3.65
CA GLN A 100 8.98 -7.69 3.87
C GLN A 100 8.18 -8.02 2.61
N LEU A 101 7.61 -7.00 1.96
CA LEU A 101 6.80 -7.19 0.74
C LEU A 101 7.65 -7.66 -0.45
N ARG A 102 8.95 -7.37 -0.46
CA ARG A 102 9.88 -7.88 -1.47
C ARG A 102 10.15 -9.35 -1.22
N ASP A 103 10.42 -9.75 0.02
CA ASP A 103 10.69 -11.15 0.37
C ASP A 103 9.49 -12.06 0.09
N GLU A 104 8.28 -11.56 0.35
CA GLU A 104 7.02 -12.24 -0.03
C GLU A 104 6.87 -12.45 -1.55
N GLN A 105 7.40 -11.55 -2.38
CA GLN A 105 7.38 -11.71 -3.84
C GLN A 105 8.40 -12.75 -4.34
N TYR A 106 9.51 -12.93 -3.61
CA TYR A 106 10.62 -13.80 -4.02
C TYR A 106 10.62 -15.17 -3.35
N SER A 107 9.69 -15.47 -2.43
CA SER A 107 9.46 -16.82 -1.91
C SER A 107 8.22 -17.46 -2.57
N PRO A 108 8.37 -18.32 -3.60
CA PRO A 108 7.24 -19.05 -4.18
C PRO A 108 6.78 -20.23 -3.30
N SER A 109 7.28 -20.38 -2.07
CA SER A 109 7.08 -21.58 -1.24
C SER A 109 5.99 -21.39 -0.19
N ARG A 110 4.74 -21.38 -0.63
CA ARG A 110 3.67 -22.20 0.01
C ARG A 110 2.93 -22.95 -1.09
N ALA A 111 3.67 -23.86 -1.71
CA ALA A 111 3.06 -25.03 -2.34
C ALA A 111 2.24 -25.78 -1.29
N SER A 112 1.06 -26.21 -1.71
CA SER A 112 0.17 -27.17 -1.09
C SER A 112 0.92 -28.21 -0.25
N HIS A 113 0.60 -28.28 1.04
CA HIS A 113 0.54 -29.57 1.73
C HIS A 113 -0.92 -29.84 2.02
N ASP A 114 -1.46 -30.57 1.06
CA ASP A 114 -2.59 -31.47 1.18
C ASP A 114 -2.41 -32.35 2.44
N ILE A 115 -3.38 -32.30 3.36
CA ILE A 115 -3.77 -33.49 4.12
C ILE A 115 -5.27 -33.64 3.86
N GLN A 116 -5.59 -34.14 2.68
CA GLN A 116 -6.82 -34.88 2.43
C GLN A 116 -6.82 -36.10 3.35
N GLU A 117 -7.51 -36.01 4.48
CA GLU A 117 -7.99 -37.18 5.22
C GLU A 117 -9.08 -37.85 4.39
N PRO A 118 -8.90 -39.06 3.82
CA PRO A 118 -10.03 -39.85 3.36
C PRO A 118 -10.72 -40.44 4.60
N SER A 119 -11.69 -39.72 5.15
CA SER A 119 -12.65 -40.31 6.09
C SER A 119 -13.54 -41.29 5.31
N SER A 120 -13.05 -42.54 5.25
CA SER A 120 -13.74 -43.69 4.70
C SER A 120 -15.04 -43.91 5.48
N LEU A 121 -16.16 -43.62 4.84
CA LEU A 121 -17.50 -43.96 5.29
C LEU A 121 -18.04 -45.03 4.35
N LYS A 122 -18.07 -46.29 4.81
CA LYS A 122 -19.29 -47.13 4.84
C LYS A 122 -19.01 -48.52 5.38
N SER A 123 -19.88 -48.88 6.33
CA SER A 123 -20.20 -50.16 6.94
C SER A 123 -20.27 -51.34 5.95
N ILE A 124 -20.07 -52.58 6.46
CA ILE A 124 -21.01 -53.73 6.36
C ILE A 124 -20.34 -55.08 6.78
N LEU A 125 -20.97 -55.70 7.80
CA LEU A 125 -21.17 -57.13 8.10
C LEU A 125 -20.14 -58.04 8.83
N MET A 126 -20.77 -58.94 9.61
CA MET A 126 -20.37 -60.24 10.19
C MET A 126 -20.07 -60.14 11.71
N VAL A 127 -20.80 -60.80 12.63
CA VAL A 127 -21.55 -62.07 12.61
C VAL A 127 -22.78 -61.96 13.52
#